data_AF-A0A5E4HP92-F1
#
_entry.id   AF-A0A5E4HP92-F1
#
_cell.length_a   1.000
_cell.length_b   1.000
_cell.length_c   1.000
_cell.angle_alpha   90.00
_cell.angle_beta   90.00
_cell.angle_gamma   90.00
#
_symmetry.space_group_name_H-M   'P 1'
#
loop_
_entity.id
_entity.type
_entity.pdbx_description
1 polymer ?
#
loop_
_entity_poly.entity_id
_entity_poly.type
_entity_poly.pdbx_seq_one_letter_code
_entity_poly.pdbx_strand_id
1 'polypeptide(L)'
;METSQLKIEVLNPQPTEQNPYIVKDYPWGRRLRTQQRRYVETIQGKGERYVIQTQDPRDGNWCNPKKSIYSAIIILYKDLSNGYIEALTFSPDYTEEKDLEEFLQKVPLASLSEYQKGQVARARAIYRVRKHIKYTVKTNPTEAEIKESEEREKKVNVSLATLLAEYTGEEKTKLGLK
;
A
#
# COMPACT_ATOMS: atom_id res chain seq x y z
N MET A 1 -24.13 3.31 15.17
CA MET A 1 -23.50 4.46 14.49
C MET A 1 -23.62 4.19 13.01
N GLU A 2 -24.44 4.94 12.28
CA GLU A 2 -24.52 4.82 10.82
C GLU A 2 -23.12 5.07 10.24
N THR A 3 -22.58 4.07 9.56
CA THR A 3 -21.38 4.24 8.74
C THR A 3 -21.76 5.19 7.61
N SER A 4 -21.45 6.47 7.77
CA SER A 4 -21.50 7.47 6.70
C SER A 4 -20.64 6.94 5.56
N GLN A 5 -21.28 6.34 4.55
CA GLN A 5 -20.59 5.89 3.34
C GLN A 5 -20.00 7.14 2.68
N LEU A 6 -18.68 7.26 2.75
CA LEU A 6 -17.95 8.25 1.97
C LEU A 6 -18.33 8.04 0.51
N LYS A 7 -18.99 9.05 -0.07
CA LYS A 7 -19.31 9.06 -1.50
C LYS A 7 -18.03 9.44 -2.24
N ILE A 8 -17.32 8.44 -2.75
CA ILE A 8 -16.07 8.65 -3.48
C ILE A 8 -16.26 8.32 -4.97
N GLU A 9 -15.54 9.04 -5.81
CA GLU A 9 -15.40 8.76 -7.23
C GLU A 9 -13.93 8.44 -7.54
N VAL A 10 -13.62 7.18 -7.85
CA VAL A 10 -12.26 6.75 -8.18
C VAL A 10 -11.84 7.33 -9.54
N LEU A 11 -10.66 7.94 -9.60
CA LEU A 11 -10.13 8.50 -10.84
C LEU A 11 -9.68 7.37 -11.77
N ASN A 12 -10.36 7.18 -12.90
CA ASN A 12 -10.01 6.15 -13.89
C ASN A 12 -9.78 6.77 -15.28
N PRO A 13 -8.63 6.48 -15.93
CA PRO A 13 -7.48 5.73 -15.41
C PRO A 13 -6.82 6.44 -14.21
N GLN A 14 -6.14 5.67 -13.34
CA GLN A 14 -5.41 6.24 -12.21
C GLN A 14 -4.32 7.20 -12.72
N PRO A 15 -4.23 8.43 -12.17
CA PRO A 15 -3.25 9.40 -12.63
C PRO A 15 -1.81 8.95 -12.40
N THR A 16 -0.98 9.11 -13.42
CA THR A 16 0.46 8.75 -13.43
C THR A 16 1.31 9.99 -13.64
N GLU A 17 2.64 9.86 -13.58
CA GLU A 17 3.53 10.99 -13.85
C GLU A 17 3.35 11.54 -15.28
N GLN A 18 3.10 10.66 -16.25
CA GLN A 18 2.88 11.02 -17.66
C GLN A 18 1.46 11.59 -17.89
N ASN A 19 0.49 11.18 -17.08
CA ASN A 19 -0.88 11.66 -17.13
C ASN A 19 -1.38 12.08 -15.73
N PRO A 20 -0.88 13.20 -15.18
CA PRO A 20 -1.24 13.63 -13.84
C PRO A 20 -2.60 14.30 -13.82
N TYR A 21 -3.32 14.19 -12.70
CA TYR A 21 -4.52 14.97 -12.49
C TYR A 21 -4.13 16.42 -12.17
N ILE A 22 -4.68 17.37 -12.93
CA ILE A 22 -4.41 18.80 -12.74
C ILE A 22 -5.51 19.43 -11.89
N VAL A 23 -5.16 19.80 -10.66
CA VAL A 23 -5.96 20.70 -9.84
C VAL A 23 -5.69 22.12 -10.30
N LYS A 24 -6.74 22.78 -10.81
CA LYS A 24 -6.70 24.20 -11.18
C LYS A 24 -7.04 25.08 -9.98
N ASP A 25 -6.66 26.35 -10.05
CA ASP A 25 -6.99 27.39 -9.07
C ASP A 25 -6.56 27.09 -7.61
N TYR A 26 -5.45 26.37 -7.45
CA TYR A 26 -4.91 26.03 -6.13
C TYR A 26 -4.31 27.28 -5.44
N PRO A 27 -4.59 27.53 -4.15
CA PRO A 27 -4.07 28.70 -3.46
C PRO A 27 -2.54 28.67 -3.35
N TRP A 28 -1.90 29.80 -3.68
CA TRP A 28 -0.48 30.05 -3.49
C TRP A 28 -0.28 31.30 -2.61
N GLY A 29 0.08 31.08 -1.34
CA GLY A 29 0.10 32.13 -0.34
C GLY A 29 -1.29 32.78 -0.19
N ARG A 30 -1.33 34.10 -0.01
CA ARG A 30 -2.58 34.83 0.26
C ARG A 30 -3.37 35.26 -0.98
N ARG A 31 -2.70 35.53 -2.10
CA ARG A 31 -3.30 36.22 -3.25
C ARG A 31 -3.19 35.46 -4.57
N LEU A 32 -2.16 34.65 -4.74
CA LEU A 32 -1.89 34.00 -6.01
C LEU A 32 -2.65 32.67 -6.08
N ARG A 33 -2.93 32.27 -7.32
CA ARG A 33 -3.56 31.00 -7.67
C ARG A 33 -2.64 30.28 -8.64
N THR A 34 -2.60 28.97 -8.56
CA THR A 34 -1.71 28.14 -9.36
C THR A 34 -2.34 26.80 -9.72
N GLN A 35 -1.58 25.91 -10.33
CA GLN A 35 -1.97 24.55 -10.63
C GLN A 35 -1.16 23.57 -9.79
N GLN A 36 -1.77 22.42 -9.49
CA GLN A 36 -1.07 21.27 -8.90
C GLN A 36 -1.29 20.03 -9.76
N ARG A 37 -0.20 19.30 -10.03
CA ARG A 37 -0.23 17.91 -10.49
C ARG A 37 -0.38 16.99 -9.28
N ARG A 38 -1.26 16.01 -9.42
CA ARG A 38 -1.49 14.92 -8.47
C ARG A 38 -1.42 13.60 -9.21
N TYR A 39 -0.55 12.71 -8.78
CA TYR A 39 -0.40 11.40 -9.41
C TYR A 39 0.15 10.35 -8.45
N VAL A 40 0.03 9.08 -8.85
CA VAL A 40 0.62 7.93 -8.15
C VAL A 40 1.86 7.48 -8.91
N GLU A 41 2.94 7.27 -8.16
CA GLU A 41 4.19 6.69 -8.67
C GLU A 41 4.31 5.27 -8.12
N THR A 42 4.44 4.28 -9.02
CA THR A 42 4.66 2.87 -8.66
C THR A 42 6.14 2.55 -8.79
N ILE A 43 6.75 2.03 -7.73
CA ILE A 43 8.14 1.57 -7.72
C ILE A 43 8.18 0.08 -7.43
N GLN A 44 8.72 -0.69 -8.38
CA GLN A 44 8.87 -2.13 -8.25
C GLN A 44 9.66 -2.48 -6.98
N GLY A 45 9.10 -3.38 -6.18
CA GLY A 45 9.69 -3.84 -4.91
C GLY A 45 9.51 -2.89 -3.71
N LYS A 46 9.01 -1.65 -3.90
CA LYS A 46 8.77 -0.70 -2.79
C LYS A 46 7.30 -0.39 -2.55
N GLY A 47 6.49 -0.34 -3.59
CA GLY A 47 5.08 0.04 -3.49
C GLY A 47 4.73 1.27 -4.32
N GLU A 48 3.57 1.84 -3.99
CA GLU A 48 3.04 3.06 -4.59
C GLU A 48 3.22 4.23 -3.62
N ARG A 49 3.43 5.44 -4.16
CA ARG A 49 3.41 6.69 -3.37
C ARG A 49 2.64 7.78 -4.10
N TYR A 50 1.98 8.62 -3.32
CA TYR A 50 1.28 9.78 -3.82
C TYR A 50 2.26 10.94 -4.01
N VAL A 51 2.16 11.62 -5.16
CA VAL A 51 3.06 12.71 -5.52
C VAL A 51 2.26 13.95 -5.88
N ILE A 52 2.69 15.09 -5.32
CA ILE A 52 2.15 16.41 -5.60
C ILE A 52 3.26 17.27 -6.18
N GLN A 53 2.96 17.98 -7.25
CA GLN A 53 3.86 18.98 -7.82
C GLN A 53 3.08 20.27 -8.04
N THR A 54 3.52 21.36 -7.43
CA THR A 54 2.88 22.68 -7.61
C THR A 54 3.61 23.46 -8.69
N GLN A 55 2.87 24.17 -9.53
CA GLN A 55 3.46 25.12 -10.47
C GLN A 55 3.76 26.42 -9.73
N ASP A 56 4.92 27.03 -9.96
CA ASP A 56 5.19 28.37 -9.46
C ASP A 56 4.45 29.38 -10.37
N PRO A 57 3.51 30.17 -9.84
CA PRO A 57 2.72 31.10 -10.65
C PRO A 57 3.52 32.32 -11.14
N ARG A 58 4.78 32.49 -10.69
CA ARG A 58 5.62 33.64 -11.04
C ARG A 58 6.40 33.41 -12.34
N ASP A 59 6.84 32.18 -12.58
CA ASP A 59 7.66 31.81 -13.75
C ASP A 59 7.03 30.67 -14.58
N GLY A 60 5.95 30.04 -14.10
CA GLY A 60 5.26 28.95 -14.76
C GLY A 60 5.97 27.60 -14.66
N ASN A 61 7.09 27.50 -13.95
CA ASN A 61 7.85 26.27 -13.82
C ASN A 61 7.23 25.35 -12.76
N TRP A 62 7.34 24.03 -12.95
CA TRP A 62 6.93 23.08 -11.93
C TRP A 62 8.00 22.98 -10.84
N CYS A 63 7.60 23.16 -9.58
CA CYS A 63 8.48 22.93 -8.44
C CYS A 63 8.92 21.46 -8.35
N ASN A 64 9.90 21.17 -7.49
CA ASN A 64 10.27 19.78 -7.21
C ASN A 64 9.08 18.96 -6.66
N PRO A 65 8.93 17.69 -7.08
CA PRO A 65 7.84 16.85 -6.64
C PRO A 65 7.93 16.55 -5.14
N LYS A 66 6.83 16.77 -4.43
CA LYS A 66 6.65 16.36 -3.04
C LYS A 66 6.04 14.96 -3.01
N LYS A 67 6.80 14.00 -2.48
CA LYS A 67 6.49 12.57 -2.48
C LYS A 67 6.05 12.11 -1.10
N SER A 68 4.95 11.36 -1.01
CA SER A 68 4.54 10.70 0.23
C SER A 68 5.41 9.48 0.55
N ILE A 69 5.16 8.86 1.69
CA ILE A 69 5.67 7.50 1.98
C ILE A 69 5.03 6.47 1.04
N TYR A 70 5.66 5.30 0.97
CA TYR A 70 5.13 4.18 0.20
C TYR A 70 3.97 3.48 0.92
N SER A 71 3.08 2.89 0.14
CA SER A 71 2.02 1.98 0.57
C SER A 71 1.89 0.86 -0.46
N ALA A 72 1.27 -0.27 -0.10
CA ALA A 72 1.11 -1.37 -1.05
C ALA A 72 0.19 -0.96 -2.22
N ILE A 73 -0.90 -0.25 -1.91
CA ILE A 73 -1.87 0.28 -2.87
C ILE A 73 -2.17 1.75 -2.50
N ILE A 74 -2.20 2.62 -3.51
CA ILE A 74 -2.71 3.99 -3.42
C ILE A 74 -3.70 4.24 -4.56
N ILE A 75 -4.88 4.74 -4.20
CA ILE A 75 -5.93 5.10 -5.15
C ILE A 75 -6.27 6.57 -4.99
N LEU A 76 -6.15 7.33 -6.06
CA LEU A 76 -6.67 8.69 -6.12
C LEU A 76 -8.16 8.66 -6.40
N TYR A 77 -8.90 9.39 -5.58
CA TYR A 77 -10.34 9.56 -5.70
C TYR A 77 -10.73 11.02 -5.49
N LYS A 78 -11.89 11.39 -6.02
CA LYS A 78 -12.57 12.64 -5.69
C LYS A 78 -13.58 12.36 -4.58
N ASP A 79 -13.47 13.09 -3.48
CA ASP A 79 -14.50 13.10 -2.45
C ASP A 79 -15.68 13.94 -2.96
N LEU A 80 -16.85 13.32 -3.08
CA LEU A 80 -18.05 13.98 -3.60
C LEU A 80 -18.69 14.93 -2.58
N SER A 81 -18.30 14.88 -1.31
CA SER A 81 -18.81 15.77 -0.27
C SER A 81 -18.20 17.18 -0.34
N ASN A 82 -16.92 17.26 -0.69
CA ASN A 82 -16.16 18.52 -0.69
C ASN A 82 -15.49 18.84 -2.05
N GLY A 83 -15.50 17.89 -2.98
CA GLY A 83 -14.93 18.02 -4.32
C GLY A 83 -13.41 17.91 -4.41
N TYR A 84 -12.71 17.63 -3.31
CA TYR A 84 -11.25 17.51 -3.27
C TYR A 84 -10.76 16.16 -3.80
N ILE A 85 -9.55 16.17 -4.36
CA ILE A 85 -8.83 14.95 -4.72
C ILE A 85 -7.99 14.48 -3.53
N GLU A 86 -8.24 13.26 -3.09
CA GLU A 86 -7.58 12.62 -1.98
C GLU A 86 -6.98 11.27 -2.40
N ALA A 87 -6.19 10.68 -1.51
CA ALA A 87 -5.52 9.40 -1.72
C ALA A 87 -5.97 8.40 -0.66
N LEU A 88 -6.57 7.29 -1.09
CA LEU A 88 -6.88 6.15 -0.24
C LEU A 88 -5.68 5.20 -0.27
N THR A 89 -5.18 4.82 0.89
CA THR A 89 -4.03 3.91 1.00
C THR A 89 -4.46 2.58 1.61
N PHE A 90 -3.81 1.51 1.18
CA PHE A 90 -3.98 0.19 1.77
C PHE A 90 -2.63 -0.54 1.82
N SER A 91 -2.31 -1.12 2.97
CA SER A 91 -1.09 -1.91 3.16
C SER A 91 -1.38 -3.12 4.07
N PRO A 92 -1.15 -4.37 3.59
CA PRO A 92 -1.55 -5.58 4.32
C PRO A 92 -0.80 -5.79 5.64
N ASP A 93 0.35 -5.14 5.81
CA ASP A 93 1.18 -5.28 7.00
C ASP A 93 0.51 -4.71 8.24
N TYR A 94 -0.37 -3.70 8.08
CA TYR A 94 -1.01 -2.95 9.15
C TYR A 94 -2.53 -3.11 9.21
N THR A 95 -3.10 -4.03 8.43
CA THR A 95 -4.55 -4.20 8.29
C THR A 95 -4.98 -5.64 8.47
N GLU A 96 -6.28 -5.83 8.64
CA GLU A 96 -6.95 -7.12 8.76
C GLU A 96 -7.83 -7.41 7.53
N GLU A 97 -8.40 -8.62 7.48
CA GLU A 97 -9.26 -9.05 6.39
C GLU A 97 -10.49 -8.14 6.22
N LYS A 98 -11.07 -7.68 7.34
CA LYS A 98 -12.19 -6.74 7.33
C LYS A 98 -11.84 -5.41 6.64
N ASP A 99 -10.64 -4.88 6.89
CA ASP A 99 -10.21 -3.62 6.28
C ASP A 99 -10.05 -3.77 4.76
N LEU A 100 -9.60 -4.95 4.28
CA LEU A 100 -9.54 -5.24 2.85
C LEU A 100 -10.94 -5.26 2.23
N GLU A 101 -11.92 -5.86 2.92
CA GLU A 101 -13.31 -5.86 2.45
C GLU A 101 -13.89 -4.45 2.40
N GLU A 102 -13.67 -3.64 3.44
CA GLU A 102 -14.07 -2.23 3.45
C GLU A 102 -13.39 -1.42 2.35
N PHE A 103 -12.11 -1.68 2.07
CA PHE A 103 -11.40 -1.08 0.95
C PHE A 103 -12.01 -1.46 -0.40
N LEU A 104 -12.31 -2.75 -0.61
CA LEU A 104 -12.89 -3.25 -1.87
C LEU A 104 -14.36 -2.86 -2.08
N GLN A 105 -15.10 -2.55 -1.01
CA GLN A 105 -16.41 -1.93 -1.12
C GLN A 105 -16.33 -0.50 -1.67
N LYS A 106 -15.27 0.24 -1.32
CA LYS A 106 -15.02 1.61 -1.77
C LYS A 106 -14.41 1.64 -3.18
N VAL A 107 -13.47 0.73 -3.45
CA VAL A 107 -12.73 0.66 -4.71
C VAL A 107 -12.98 -0.69 -5.37
N PRO A 108 -13.80 -0.75 -6.43
CA PRO A 108 -14.08 -1.99 -7.12
C PRO A 108 -12.80 -2.67 -7.62
N LEU A 109 -12.70 -3.98 -7.45
CA LEU A 109 -11.53 -4.76 -7.92
C LEU A 109 -11.25 -4.57 -9.43
N ALA A 110 -12.29 -4.30 -10.22
CA ALA A 110 -12.18 -4.05 -11.66
C ALA A 110 -11.45 -2.75 -12.01
N SER A 111 -11.44 -1.74 -11.11
CA SER A 111 -10.72 -0.48 -11.32
C SER A 111 -9.25 -0.54 -10.89
N LEU A 112 -8.82 -1.62 -10.24
CA LEU A 112 -7.44 -1.78 -9.80
C LEU A 112 -6.53 -2.17 -10.97
N SER A 113 -5.28 -1.70 -10.92
CA SER A 113 -4.23 -2.15 -11.84
C SER A 113 -3.84 -3.61 -11.57
N GLU A 114 -3.17 -4.26 -12.51
CA GLU A 114 -2.66 -5.64 -12.31
C GLU A 114 -1.71 -5.73 -11.11
N TYR A 115 -0.87 -4.71 -10.91
CA TYR A 115 -0.01 -4.61 -9.73
C TYR A 115 -0.83 -4.59 -8.43
N GLN A 116 -1.87 -3.75 -8.37
CA GLN A 116 -2.73 -3.62 -7.19
C GLN A 116 -3.57 -4.88 -6.93
N LYS A 117 -4.07 -5.55 -7.98
CA LYS A 117 -4.72 -6.87 -7.86
C LYS A 117 -3.76 -7.90 -7.27
N GLY A 118 -2.49 -7.88 -7.66
CA GLY A 118 -1.43 -8.69 -7.04
C GLY A 118 -1.27 -8.42 -5.55
N GLN A 119 -1.32 -7.14 -5.13
CA GLN A 119 -1.28 -6.79 -3.70
C GLN A 119 -2.54 -7.25 -2.95
N VAL A 120 -3.73 -7.19 -3.56
CA VAL A 120 -4.96 -7.75 -2.98
C VAL A 120 -4.84 -9.28 -2.79
N ALA A 121 -4.28 -9.99 -3.78
CA ALA A 121 -4.04 -11.42 -3.67
C ALA A 121 -3.05 -11.75 -2.55
N ARG A 122 -1.95 -10.98 -2.45
CA ARG A 122 -0.97 -11.07 -1.36
C ARG A 122 -1.61 -10.83 0.01
N ALA A 123 -2.45 -9.80 0.14
CA ALA A 123 -3.15 -9.49 1.38
C ALA A 123 -4.03 -10.67 1.84
N ARG A 124 -4.84 -11.23 0.93
CA ARG A 124 -5.64 -12.43 1.20
C ARG A 124 -4.80 -13.61 1.67
N ALA A 125 -3.65 -13.85 1.05
CA ALA A 125 -2.74 -14.91 1.48
C ALA A 125 -2.19 -14.67 2.89
N ILE A 126 -1.74 -13.45 3.18
CA ILE A 126 -1.26 -13.06 4.52
C ILE A 126 -2.35 -13.29 5.57
N TYR A 127 -3.58 -12.85 5.33
CA TYR A 127 -4.67 -13.00 6.30
C TYR A 127 -5.05 -14.44 6.57
N ARG A 128 -5.06 -15.29 5.52
CA ARG A 128 -5.27 -16.74 5.69
C ARG A 128 -4.22 -17.37 6.59
N VAL A 129 -2.95 -17.03 6.40
CA VAL A 129 -1.87 -17.55 7.25
C VAL A 129 -1.96 -17.00 8.68
N ARG A 130 -2.22 -15.69 8.83
CA ARG A 130 -2.35 -15.03 10.16
C ARG A 130 -3.42 -15.67 11.04
N LYS A 131 -4.52 -16.20 10.48
CA LYS A 131 -5.55 -16.95 11.25
C LYS A 131 -5.01 -18.15 12.01
N HIS A 132 -3.87 -18.71 11.59
CA HIS A 132 -3.24 -19.86 12.21
C HIS A 132 -2.08 -19.48 13.13
N ILE A 133 -1.66 -18.22 13.15
CA ILE A 133 -0.56 -17.74 13.99
C ILE A 133 -1.11 -17.37 15.37
N LYS A 134 -0.54 -17.96 16.41
CA LYS A 134 -0.79 -17.58 17.81
C LYS A 134 0.51 -17.03 18.38
N TYR A 135 0.44 -15.86 19.01
CA TYR A 135 1.58 -15.26 19.67
C TYR A 135 1.18 -14.69 21.03
N THR A 136 2.16 -14.51 21.90
CA THR A 136 1.98 -13.90 23.22
C THR A 136 3.09 -12.88 23.39
N VAL A 137 2.72 -11.63 23.66
CA VAL A 137 3.68 -10.56 23.93
C VAL A 137 3.83 -10.44 25.43
N LYS A 138 5.06 -10.64 25.93
CA LYS A 138 5.42 -10.37 27.32
C LYS A 138 6.19 -9.07 27.40
N THR A 139 5.75 -8.16 28.26
CA THR A 139 6.47 -6.93 28.59
C THR A 139 7.39 -7.21 29.80
N ASN A 140 8.66 -6.79 29.71
CA ASN A 140 9.72 -7.06 30.69
C ASN A 140 9.98 -8.56 30.94
N PRO A 141 10.38 -9.33 29.92
CA PRO A 141 10.74 -10.73 30.10
C PRO A 141 11.98 -10.88 30.98
N THR A 142 12.01 -11.93 31.79
CA THR A 142 13.20 -12.34 32.55
C THR A 142 14.28 -12.90 31.61
N GLU A 143 15.54 -12.89 32.02
CA GLU A 143 16.64 -13.45 31.22
C GLU A 143 16.42 -14.92 30.84
N ALA A 144 15.77 -15.70 31.71
CA ALA A 144 15.43 -17.10 31.43
C ALA A 144 14.40 -17.22 30.30
N GLU A 145 13.38 -16.37 30.28
CA GLU A 145 12.35 -16.35 29.24
C GLU A 145 12.90 -15.86 27.89
N ILE A 146 13.85 -14.92 27.91
CA ILE A 146 14.56 -14.49 26.70
C ILE A 146 15.33 -15.67 26.09
N LYS A 147 16.13 -16.38 26.90
CA LYS A 147 16.89 -17.55 26.43
C LYS A 147 15.99 -18.65 25.88
N GLU A 148 14.86 -18.93 26.53
CA GLU A 148 13.89 -19.92 26.04
C GLU A 148 13.30 -19.51 24.67
N SER A 149 12.98 -18.22 24.49
CA SER A 149 12.49 -17.68 23.22
C SER A 149 13.54 -17.81 22.12
N GLU A 150 14.79 -17.45 22.39
CA GLU A 150 15.89 -17.54 21.42
C GLU A 150 16.17 -19.00 20.99
N GLU A 151 16.13 -19.95 21.92
CA GLU A 151 16.28 -21.38 21.60
C GLU A 151 15.13 -21.89 20.73
N ARG A 152 13.90 -21.43 20.99
CA ARG A 152 12.73 -21.77 20.19
C ARG A 152 12.84 -21.19 18.79
N GLU A 153 13.24 -19.92 18.67
CA GLU A 153 13.47 -19.26 17.38
C GLU A 153 14.55 -19.97 16.56
N LYS A 154 15.67 -20.38 17.18
CA LYS A 154 16.72 -21.16 16.49
C LYS A 154 16.17 -22.46 15.90
N LYS A 155 15.35 -23.21 16.66
CA LYS A 155 14.74 -24.46 16.19
C LYS A 155 13.80 -24.22 15.01
N VAL A 156 12.97 -23.17 15.08
CA VAL A 156 12.06 -22.77 13.99
C VAL A 156 12.81 -22.33 12.75
N ASN A 157 13.89 -21.55 12.90
CA ASN A 157 14.68 -21.08 11.76
C ASN A 157 15.37 -22.25 11.02
N VAL A 158 15.84 -23.25 11.75
CA VAL A 158 16.42 -24.47 11.15
C VAL A 158 15.35 -25.27 10.38
N SER A 159 14.15 -25.45 10.94
CA SER A 159 13.08 -26.16 10.23
C SER A 159 12.59 -25.40 9.00
N LEU A 160 12.48 -24.07 9.08
CA LEU A 160 12.14 -23.21 7.95
C LEU A 160 13.17 -23.30 6.82
N ALA A 161 14.47 -23.24 7.16
CA ALA A 161 15.53 -23.38 6.16
C ALA A 161 15.47 -24.73 5.43
N THR A 162 15.12 -25.80 6.15
CA THR A 162 14.95 -27.15 5.58
C THR A 162 13.76 -27.20 4.62
N LEU A 163 12.60 -26.71 5.03
CA LEU A 163 11.38 -26.65 4.20
C LEU A 163 11.58 -25.80 2.94
N LEU A 164 12.30 -24.68 3.05
CA LEU A 164 12.61 -23.83 1.89
C LEU A 164 13.55 -24.52 0.90
N ALA A 165 14.53 -25.27 1.39
CA ALA A 165 15.43 -26.05 0.55
C ALA A 165 14.68 -27.16 -0.21
N GLU A 166 13.75 -27.86 0.46
CA GLU A 166 12.88 -28.86 -0.16
C GLU A 166 12.00 -28.24 -1.25
N TYR A 167 11.28 -27.15 -0.93
CA TYR A 167 10.40 -26.46 -1.88
C TYR A 167 11.15 -25.97 -3.13
N THR A 168 12.33 -25.37 -2.94
CA THR A 168 13.14 -24.87 -4.06
C THR A 168 13.71 -26.00 -4.93
N GLY A 169 14.06 -27.15 -4.33
CA GLY A 169 14.44 -28.35 -5.07
C GLY A 169 13.28 -28.92 -5.91
N GLU A 170 12.07 -28.95 -5.35
CA GLU A 170 10.87 -29.39 -6.05
C GLU A 170 10.49 -28.45 -7.21
N GLU A 171 10.58 -27.14 -7.03
CA GLU A 171 10.29 -26.19 -8.12
C GLU A 171 11.29 -26.27 -9.27
N LYS A 172 12.59 -26.40 -8.97
CA LYS A 172 13.63 -26.62 -9.99
C LYS A 172 13.35 -27.88 -10.81
N THR A 173 12.93 -28.94 -10.13
CA THR A 173 12.54 -30.21 -10.76
C THR A 173 11.29 -30.05 -11.64
N LYS A 174 10.26 -29.33 -11.18
CA LYS A 174 9.03 -29.05 -11.95
C LYS A 174 9.29 -28.15 -13.17
N LEU A 175 10.25 -27.25 -13.11
CA LEU A 175 10.65 -26.36 -14.20
C LEU A 175 11.71 -26.97 -15.14
N GLY A 176 12.17 -28.19 -14.89
CA GLY A 176 13.18 -28.87 -15.71
C GLY A 176 14.57 -28.23 -15.66
N LEU A 177 14.83 -27.37 -14.66
CA LEU A 177 16.09 -26.69 -14.45
C LEU A 177 16.94 -27.56 -13.51
N LYS A 178 17.98 -28.21 -14.05
CA LYS A 178 19.01 -28.89 -13.24
C LYS A 178 19.93 -27.87 -12.59
#